data_AF-A0A7W0J1Z1-F1
#
_entry.id   AF-A0A7W0J1Z1-F1
#
_cell.length_a   1.000
_cell.length_b   1.000
_cell.length_c   1.000
_cell.angle_alpha   90.00
_cell.angle_beta   90.00
_cell.angle_gamma   90.00
#
_symmetry.space_group_name_H-M   'P 1'
#
loop_
_entity.id
_entity.type
_entity.pdbx_description
1 polymer ?
#
loop_
_entity_poly.entity_id
_entity_poly.type
_entity_poly.pdbx_seq_one_letter_code
_entity_poly.pdbx_strand_id
1 'polypeptide(L)'
;ARVLAALILYLRGFDAKQFFCLDDYYDSDRPAYYRVFQGVDQKSLDLTAWLEYFVEGVKVSIAAVKESVVRLSSERLRKAKKGQIALTERQMKIVEFINQNGRITNRDVRDMFELSDEAVRKEITKLTKLGVLKGKGKGRAVYYVLV
;
A
#
# COMPACT_ATOMS: atom_id res chain seq x y z
N ALA A 1 7.99 -29.61 -6.68
CA ALA A 1 6.51 -29.58 -6.80
C ALA A 1 5.96 -28.16 -6.94
N ARG A 2 6.20 -27.23 -6.00
CA ARG A 2 5.60 -25.87 -5.99
C ARG A 2 5.92 -25.02 -7.23
N VAL A 3 7.17 -25.01 -7.67
CA VAL A 3 7.60 -24.32 -8.91
C VAL A 3 6.84 -24.82 -10.14
N LEU A 4 6.53 -26.13 -10.18
CA LEU A 4 5.82 -26.74 -11.30
C LEU A 4 4.33 -26.37 -11.29
N ALA A 5 3.70 -26.30 -10.11
CA ALA A 5 2.34 -25.80 -9.95
C ALA A 5 2.24 -24.32 -10.34
N ALA A 6 3.19 -23.48 -9.90
CA ALA A 6 3.27 -22.07 -10.29
C ALA A 6 3.45 -21.92 -11.82
N LEU A 7 4.30 -22.74 -12.44
CA LEU A 7 4.51 -22.74 -13.89
C LEU A 7 3.23 -23.14 -14.65
N ILE A 8 2.50 -24.17 -14.20
CA ILE A 8 1.25 -24.58 -14.84
C ILE A 8 0.21 -23.47 -14.74
N LEU A 9 0.07 -22.84 -13.58
CA LEU A 9 -0.85 -21.70 -13.39
C LEU A 9 -0.45 -20.51 -14.28
N TYR A 10 0.85 -20.21 -14.36
CA TYR A 10 1.40 -19.20 -15.26
C TYR A 10 1.03 -19.46 -16.72
N LEU A 11 1.31 -20.67 -17.22
CA LEU A 11 1.01 -21.06 -18.60
C LEU A 11 -0.49 -21.04 -18.91
N ARG A 12 -1.35 -21.21 -17.90
CA ARG A 12 -2.81 -21.15 -18.02
C ARG A 12 -3.39 -19.73 -17.89
N GLY A 13 -2.53 -18.70 -17.77
CA GLY A 13 -2.96 -17.30 -17.70
C GLY A 13 -3.42 -16.84 -16.32
N PHE A 14 -3.14 -17.62 -15.26
CA PHE A 14 -3.43 -17.23 -13.88
C PHE A 14 -2.33 -16.38 -13.23
N ASP A 15 -1.26 -16.05 -13.96
CA ASP A 15 -0.27 -15.11 -13.47
C ASP A 15 -0.80 -13.67 -13.52
N ALA A 16 -1.18 -13.18 -12.35
CA ALA A 16 -1.47 -11.79 -12.12
C ALA A 16 -0.17 -10.96 -12.10
N LYS A 17 0.59 -10.93 -13.20
CA LYS A 17 1.78 -10.08 -13.40
C LYS A 17 2.75 -10.07 -12.20
N GLN A 18 3.17 -11.24 -11.72
CA GLN A 18 4.09 -11.41 -10.58
C GLN A 18 3.56 -11.00 -9.20
N PHE A 19 2.28 -10.66 -9.05
CA PHE A 19 1.69 -10.45 -7.71
C PHE A 19 1.30 -11.76 -7.02
N PHE A 20 1.26 -12.87 -7.77
CA PHE A 20 0.86 -14.16 -7.26
C PHE A 20 2.02 -14.87 -6.55
N CYS A 21 2.15 -14.64 -5.24
CA CYS A 21 3.02 -15.43 -4.38
C CYS A 21 2.19 -16.56 -3.74
N LEU A 22 2.40 -17.78 -4.21
CA LEU A 22 1.72 -18.96 -3.68
C LEU A 22 2.30 -19.37 -2.30
N ASP A 23 3.57 -19.03 -2.05
CA ASP A 23 4.32 -19.51 -0.90
C ASP A 23 3.96 -18.79 0.41
N ASP A 24 3.54 -17.52 0.38
CA ASP A 24 3.27 -16.72 1.59
C ASP A 24 2.21 -17.36 2.50
N TYR A 25 1.15 -17.94 1.91
CA TYR A 25 0.11 -18.63 2.67
C TYR A 25 0.62 -19.93 3.28
N TYR A 26 1.33 -20.76 2.52
CA TYR A 26 1.81 -22.06 3.00
C TYR A 26 3.00 -21.97 3.96
N ASP A 27 3.78 -20.89 3.87
CA ASP A 27 4.86 -20.61 4.81
C ASP A 27 4.35 -20.03 6.14
N SER A 28 3.16 -19.41 6.15
CA SER A 28 2.54 -18.86 7.37
C SER A 28 2.05 -19.92 8.36
N ASP A 29 1.67 -21.12 7.88
CA ASP A 29 1.29 -22.26 8.71
C ASP A 29 1.88 -23.59 8.18
N ARG A 30 3.20 -23.74 8.39
CA ARG A 30 3.93 -24.98 8.10
C ARG A 30 3.33 -26.22 8.80
N PRO A 31 2.92 -26.17 10.08
CA PRO A 31 2.30 -27.31 10.75
C PRO A 31 1.00 -27.80 10.09
N ALA A 32 0.10 -26.90 9.68
CA ALA A 32 -1.14 -27.28 8.98
C ALA A 32 -0.85 -27.94 7.63
N TYR A 33 0.10 -27.40 6.87
CA TYR A 33 0.55 -27.98 5.61
C TYR A 33 0.98 -29.45 5.75
N TYR A 34 1.83 -29.76 6.73
CA TYR A 34 2.30 -31.13 6.94
C TYR A 34 1.20 -32.05 7.49
N ARG A 35 0.27 -31.53 8.30
CA ARG A 35 -0.86 -32.31 8.82
C ARG A 35 -1.80 -32.80 7.72
N VAL A 36 -2.15 -31.92 6.78
CA VAL A 36 -2.99 -32.27 5.63
C VAL A 36 -2.24 -33.22 4.69
N PHE A 37 -0.94 -33.01 4.50
CA PHE A 37 -0.11 -33.89 3.67
C PHE A 37 0.06 -35.30 4.27
N GLN A 38 0.21 -35.42 5.59
CA GLN A 38 0.31 -36.71 6.29
C GLN A 38 -1.03 -37.44 6.40
N GLY A 39 -2.15 -36.73 6.25
CA GLY A 39 -3.49 -37.31 6.21
C GLY A 39 -3.87 -37.96 4.87
N VAL A 40 -3.03 -37.81 3.83
CA VAL A 40 -3.26 -38.45 2.53
C VAL A 40 -2.94 -39.94 2.63
N ASP A 41 -3.97 -40.77 2.42
CA ASP A 41 -3.81 -42.22 2.40
C ASP A 41 -3.08 -42.68 1.13
N GLN A 42 -1.90 -43.27 1.31
CA GLN A 42 -1.03 -43.74 0.22
C GLN A 42 -1.63 -44.93 -0.55
N LYS A 43 -2.64 -45.63 -0.01
CA LYS A 43 -3.28 -46.77 -0.67
C LYS A 43 -4.44 -46.36 -1.57
N SER A 44 -5.25 -45.41 -1.15
CA SER A 44 -6.37 -44.89 -1.95
C SER A 44 -5.97 -43.75 -2.89
N LEU A 45 -4.81 -43.10 -2.65
CA LEU A 45 -4.35 -41.92 -3.39
C LEU A 45 -5.38 -40.78 -3.42
N ASP A 46 -6.25 -40.71 -2.41
CA ASP A 46 -7.23 -39.65 -2.30
C ASP A 46 -6.56 -38.33 -1.89
N LEU A 47 -6.43 -37.43 -2.86
CA LEU A 47 -5.83 -36.11 -2.71
C LEU A 47 -6.86 -35.03 -2.40
N THR A 48 -8.14 -35.36 -2.18
CA THR A 48 -9.22 -34.38 -2.05
C THR A 48 -8.92 -33.35 -0.96
N ALA A 49 -8.58 -33.79 0.25
CA ALA A 49 -8.26 -32.89 1.36
C ALA A 49 -7.04 -32.00 1.08
N TRP A 50 -6.06 -32.51 0.36
CA TRP A 50 -4.89 -31.74 -0.04
C TRP A 50 -5.23 -30.69 -1.11
N LEU A 51 -6.07 -31.06 -2.08
CA LEU A 51 -6.55 -30.15 -3.12
C LEU A 51 -7.45 -29.05 -2.55
N GLU A 52 -8.33 -29.36 -1.60
CA GLU A 52 -9.15 -28.37 -0.90
C GLU A 52 -8.28 -27.34 -0.17
N TYR A 53 -7.28 -27.82 0.60
CA TYR A 53 -6.32 -26.95 1.26
C TYR A 53 -5.53 -26.10 0.26
N PHE A 54 -5.12 -26.68 -0.85
CA PHE A 54 -4.39 -25.97 -1.90
C PHE A 54 -5.25 -24.88 -2.56
N VAL A 55 -6.51 -25.19 -2.89
CA VAL A 55 -7.42 -24.23 -3.53
C VAL A 55 -7.76 -23.08 -2.58
N GLU A 56 -7.87 -23.34 -1.27
CA GLU A 56 -8.07 -22.26 -0.28
C GLU A 56 -6.86 -21.32 -0.23
N GLY A 57 -5.63 -21.86 -0.23
CA GLY A 57 -4.42 -21.04 -0.30
C GLY A 57 -4.36 -20.19 -1.57
N VAL A 58 -4.71 -20.76 -2.72
CA VAL A 58 -4.82 -20.03 -3.99
C VAL A 58 -5.83 -18.88 -3.88
N LYS A 59 -7.01 -19.13 -3.30
CA LYS A 59 -8.06 -18.13 -3.10
C LYS A 59 -7.58 -16.97 -2.23
N VAL A 60 -6.90 -17.25 -1.12
CA VAL A 60 -6.34 -16.23 -0.22
C VAL A 60 -5.31 -15.38 -0.96
N SER A 61 -4.36 -16.00 -1.67
CA SER A 61 -3.35 -15.27 -2.45
C SER A 61 -3.99 -14.38 -3.52
N ILE A 62 -4.97 -14.87 -4.28
CA ILE A 62 -5.67 -14.07 -5.30
C ILE A 62 -6.43 -12.89 -4.69
N ALA A 63 -7.06 -13.07 -3.52
CA ALA A 63 -7.76 -12.00 -2.83
C ALA A 63 -6.80 -10.86 -2.42
N ALA A 64 -5.62 -11.19 -1.89
CA ALA A 64 -4.59 -10.22 -1.51
C ALA A 64 -4.05 -9.44 -2.73
N VAL A 65 -3.86 -10.13 -3.85
CA VAL A 65 -3.48 -9.50 -5.13
C VAL A 65 -4.56 -8.54 -5.60
N LYS A 66 -5.82 -8.97 -5.61
CA LYS A 66 -6.97 -8.14 -6.01
C LYS A 66 -7.02 -6.85 -5.18
N GLU A 67 -6.88 -6.95 -3.86
CA GLU A 67 -6.88 -5.80 -2.97
C GLU A 67 -5.73 -4.83 -3.30
N SER A 68 -4.53 -5.37 -3.53
CA SER A 68 -3.36 -4.56 -3.88
C SER A 68 -3.52 -3.86 -5.23
N VAL A 69 -4.09 -4.52 -6.24
CA VAL A 69 -4.39 -3.92 -7.56
C VAL A 69 -5.46 -2.83 -7.44
N VAL A 70 -6.51 -3.05 -6.65
CA VAL A 70 -7.55 -2.04 -6.39
C VAL A 70 -6.96 -0.82 -5.69
N ARG A 71 -6.12 -1.02 -4.67
CA ARG A 71 -5.42 0.06 -3.97
C ARG A 71 -4.55 0.86 -4.93
N LEU A 72 -3.66 0.20 -5.69
CA LEU A 72 -2.76 0.85 -6.64
C LEU A 72 -3.51 1.59 -7.76
N SER A 73 -4.58 1.00 -8.30
CA SER A 73 -5.41 1.66 -9.30
C SER A 73 -6.12 2.90 -8.74
N SER A 74 -6.63 2.84 -7.50
CA SER A 74 -7.25 3.97 -6.81
C SER A 74 -6.25 5.10 -6.51
N GLU A 75 -5.02 4.76 -6.10
CA GLU A 75 -3.93 5.72 -5.88
C GLU A 75 -3.47 6.35 -7.19
N ARG A 76 -3.34 5.55 -8.26
CA ARG A 76 -3.02 6.04 -9.60
C ARG A 76 -4.11 6.95 -10.13
N LEU A 77 -5.38 6.60 -9.94
CA LEU A 77 -6.53 7.45 -10.29
C LEU A 77 -6.54 8.76 -9.48
N ARG A 78 -6.21 8.72 -8.19
CA ARG A 78 -6.05 9.92 -7.36
C ARG A 78 -4.90 10.81 -7.86
N LYS A 79 -3.74 10.22 -8.17
CA LYS A 79 -2.58 10.94 -8.76
C LYS A 79 -2.88 11.51 -10.15
N ALA A 80 -3.57 10.75 -11.01
CA ALA A 80 -3.96 11.19 -12.35
C ALA A 80 -5.02 12.31 -12.30
N LYS A 81 -6.02 12.22 -11.42
CA LYS A 81 -7.03 13.27 -11.23
C LYS A 81 -6.46 14.56 -10.64
N LYS A 82 -5.43 14.49 -9.80
CA LYS A 82 -4.74 15.67 -9.22
C LYS A 82 -3.63 16.23 -10.13
N GLY A 83 -3.21 15.51 -11.17
CA GLY A 83 -2.03 15.84 -11.98
C GLY A 83 -0.71 15.72 -11.18
N GLN A 84 0.44 15.81 -11.87
CA GLN A 84 1.70 16.10 -11.19
C GLN A 84 1.62 17.56 -10.71
N ILE A 85 1.38 17.75 -9.42
CA ILE A 85 1.44 19.08 -8.81
C ILE A 85 2.92 19.46 -8.77
N ALA A 86 3.31 20.40 -9.64
CA ALA A 86 4.66 20.96 -9.62
C ALA A 86 4.84 21.76 -8.33
N LEU A 87 5.59 21.19 -7.39
CA LEU A 87 5.97 21.85 -6.14
C LEU A 87 7.34 22.49 -6.29
N THR A 88 7.52 23.65 -5.66
CA THR A 88 8.85 24.25 -5.52
C THR A 88 9.68 23.46 -4.50
N GLU A 89 11.01 23.64 -4.50
CA GLU A 89 11.90 22.98 -3.53
C GLU A 89 11.48 23.22 -2.07
N ARG A 90 11.07 24.45 -1.74
CA ARG A 90 10.58 24.80 -0.39
C ARG A 90 9.30 24.04 -0.05
N GLN A 91 8.37 23.94 -1.00
CA GLN A 91 7.12 23.21 -0.80
C GLN A 91 7.34 21.70 -0.67
N MET A 92 8.31 21.15 -1.40
CA MET A 92 8.72 19.76 -1.28
C MET A 92 9.27 19.47 0.12
N LYS A 93 10.14 20.32 0.65
CA LYS A 93 10.65 20.22 2.03
C LYS A 93 9.54 20.28 3.09
N ILE A 94 8.49 21.10 2.89
CA ILE A 94 7.31 21.13 3.76
C ILE A 94 6.59 19.77 3.76
N VAL A 95 6.41 19.17 2.58
CA VAL A 95 5.77 17.86 2.43
C VAL A 95 6.60 16.75 3.10
N GLU A 96 7.91 16.75 2.91
CA GLU A 96 8.83 15.81 3.56
C GLU A 96 8.78 15.90 5.08
N PHE A 97 8.76 17.12 5.63
CA PHE A 97 8.63 17.32 7.07
C PHE A 97 7.34 16.74 7.63
N ILE A 98 6.21 16.89 6.92
CA ILE A 98 4.93 16.33 7.35
C ILE A 98 4.95 14.80 7.25
N ASN A 99 5.59 14.23 6.24
CA ASN A 99 5.73 12.77 6.12
C ASN A 99 6.49 12.18 7.31
N GLN A 100 7.48 12.88 7.85
CA GLN A 100 8.27 12.42 8.99
C GLN A 100 7.57 12.67 10.33
N ASN A 101 6.94 13.83 10.50
CA ASN A 101 6.40 14.29 11.80
C ASN A 101 4.87 14.17 11.93
N GLY A 102 4.19 13.76 10.87
CA GLY A 102 2.73 13.62 10.77
C GLY A 102 1.93 14.93 10.63
N ARG A 103 2.51 16.09 11.01
CA ARG A 103 1.89 17.42 10.88
C ARG A 103 2.93 18.53 10.81
N ILE A 104 2.52 19.72 10.39
CA ILE A 104 3.32 20.94 10.44
C ILE A 104 2.50 22.14 10.90
N THR A 105 3.10 23.08 11.62
CA THR A 105 2.50 24.35 12.01
C THR A 105 3.13 25.51 11.24
N ASN A 106 2.48 26.69 11.27
CA ASN A 106 3.09 27.90 10.70
C ASN A 106 4.45 28.22 11.37
N ARG A 107 4.61 27.89 12.65
CA ARG A 107 5.87 28.11 13.37
C ARG A 107 6.98 27.20 12.82
N ASP A 108 6.68 25.93 12.59
CA ASP A 108 7.66 24.98 12.03
C ASP A 108 8.15 25.41 10.64
N VAL A 109 7.24 25.92 9.79
CA VAL A 109 7.63 26.45 8.47
C VAL A 109 8.47 27.71 8.61
N ARG A 110 8.14 28.59 9.56
CA ARG A 110 8.92 29.80 9.84
C ARG A 110 10.34 29.42 10.25
N ASP A 111 10.46 28.51 11.19
CA ASP A 111 11.73 28.09 11.78
C ASP A 111 12.58 27.29 10.76
N MET A 112 11.95 26.56 9.83
CA MET A 112 12.62 25.78 8.79
C MET A 112 13.25 26.63 7.68
N PHE A 113 12.67 27.79 7.36
CA PHE A 113 13.08 28.62 6.22
C PHE A 113 13.43 30.07 6.60
N GLU A 114 13.39 30.41 7.88
CA GLU A 114 13.62 31.76 8.42
C GLU A 114 12.78 32.84 7.70
N LEU A 115 11.52 32.51 7.40
CA LEU A 115 10.62 33.36 6.63
C LEU A 115 9.82 34.33 7.50
N SER A 116 9.32 35.41 6.89
CA SER A 116 8.31 36.26 7.53
C SER A 116 6.96 35.53 7.63
N ASP A 117 6.13 35.95 8.60
CA ASP A 117 4.78 35.41 8.80
C ASP A 117 3.90 35.46 7.55
N GLU A 118 4.08 36.50 6.75
CA GLU A 118 3.36 36.68 5.49
C GLU A 118 3.83 35.68 4.43
N ALA A 119 5.14 35.46 4.31
CA ALA A 119 5.69 34.48 3.39
C ALA A 119 5.28 33.04 3.76
N VAL A 120 5.28 32.70 5.05
CA VAL A 120 4.78 31.41 5.55
C VAL A 120 3.32 31.21 5.18
N ARG A 121 2.46 32.21 5.46
CA ARG A 121 1.04 32.14 5.09
C ARG A 121 0.85 31.95 3.59
N LYS A 122 1.65 32.64 2.76
CA LYS A 122 1.58 32.53 1.30
C LYS A 122 1.92 31.11 0.83
N GLU A 123 2.98 30.50 1.34
CA GLU A 123 3.37 29.13 0.98
C GLU A 123 2.33 28.09 1.41
N ILE A 124 1.86 28.17 2.66
CA ILE A 124 0.82 27.27 3.17
C ILE A 124 -0.51 27.44 2.42
N THR A 125 -0.88 28.67 2.07
CA THR A 125 -2.09 28.94 1.29
C THR A 125 -1.98 28.36 -0.12
N LYS A 126 -0.82 28.47 -0.79
CA LYS A 126 -0.60 27.82 -2.08
C LYS A 126 -0.77 26.31 -1.99
N LEU A 127 -0.12 25.66 -1.03
CA LEU A 127 -0.21 24.22 -0.83
C LEU A 127 -1.62 23.74 -0.48
N THR A 128 -2.38 24.55 0.27
CA THR A 128 -3.80 24.28 0.59
C THR A 128 -4.67 24.43 -0.66
N LYS A 129 -4.46 25.48 -1.47
CA LYS A 129 -5.19 25.69 -2.75
C LYS A 129 -4.90 24.59 -3.77
N LEU A 130 -3.67 24.08 -3.81
CA LEU A 130 -3.27 22.93 -4.62
C LEU A 130 -3.85 21.60 -4.10
N GLY A 131 -4.53 21.60 -2.95
CA GLY A 131 -5.12 20.39 -2.36
C GLY A 131 -4.07 19.38 -1.87
N VAL A 132 -2.87 19.87 -1.54
CA VAL A 132 -1.77 19.10 -0.94
C VAL A 132 -1.91 19.05 0.58
N LEU A 133 -2.28 20.18 1.19
CA LEU A 133 -2.44 20.31 2.63
C LEU A 133 -3.88 20.57 3.03
N LYS A 134 -4.25 20.11 4.23
CA LYS A 134 -5.51 20.45 4.92
C LYS A 134 -5.22 20.95 6.31
N GLY A 135 -5.75 22.13 6.62
CA GLY A 135 -5.72 22.69 7.96
C GLY A 135 -6.65 21.90 8.92
N LYS A 136 -6.14 21.63 10.11
CA LYS A 136 -6.85 21.04 11.25
C LYS A 136 -6.59 21.87 12.50
N GLY A 137 -7.53 21.83 13.45
CA GLY A 137 -7.47 22.62 14.69
C GLY A 137 -8.23 23.95 14.60
N LYS A 138 -8.20 24.73 15.69
CA LYS A 138 -8.87 26.04 15.83
C LYS A 138 -7.95 27.04 16.52
N GLY A 139 -8.02 28.31 16.11
CA GLY A 139 -7.30 29.41 16.73
C GLY A 139 -5.78 29.24 16.69
N ARG A 140 -5.13 29.24 17.86
CA ARG A 140 -3.67 29.09 17.99
C ARG A 140 -3.18 27.64 17.82
N ALA A 141 -4.09 26.66 17.81
CA ALA A 141 -3.75 25.24 17.65
C ALA A 141 -3.93 24.74 16.20
N VAL A 142 -3.81 25.63 15.21
CA VAL A 142 -3.93 25.25 13.80
C VAL A 142 -2.64 24.57 13.34
N TYR A 143 -2.79 23.39 12.76
CA TYR A 143 -1.73 22.62 12.12
C TYR A 143 -2.22 22.07 10.78
N TYR A 144 -1.30 21.67 9.93
CA TYR A 144 -1.57 21.18 8.58
C TYR A 144 -1.10 19.73 8.44
N VAL A 145 -1.89 18.94 7.73
CA VAL A 145 -1.60 17.54 7.39
C VAL A 145 -1.76 17.33 5.88
N LEU A 146 -1.11 16.32 5.34
CA LEU A 146 -1.30 15.92 3.94
C LEU A 146 -2.71 15.41 3.69
N VAL A 147 -3.24 15.68 2.49
CA VAL A 147 -4.58 15.29 2.01
C VAL A 147 -4.61 13.91 1.39
#